data_AF-A0A660QP80-F1
#
_entry.id   AF-A0A660QP80-F1
#
_cell.length_a   1.000
_cell.length_b   1.000
_cell.length_c   1.000
_cell.angle_alpha   90.00
_cell.angle_beta   90.00
_cell.angle_gamma   90.00
#
_symmetry.space_group_name_H-M   'P 1'
#
loop_
_entity.id
_entity.type
_entity.pdbx_description
1 polymer ?
#
loop_
_entity_poly.entity_id
_entity_poly.type
_entity_poly.pdbx_seq_one_letter_code
_entity_poly.pdbx_strand_id
1 'polypeptide(L)'
;MNQHAPRQILHAITLAMTLLSGAAFAQVDDIIRSAHLSSAYAAIINFSAEPDISSSHLWIDKGSPDETQMRITKFPLRHEFKLKNHKWKPMVQATLARLRLDLTLDMDPANRIEPEWESYSATFGGGVRIPLSKHWSILPAIDGGYAHLKNEASYHGPDAIALQPLLEGKLFDWNADAWLVNGHLALFYNHQFGKLAVDAHLAGTVGHIESYDTTHELQEFSETISTASIKIDCTYPLGLSIAADPLFVVGHLGNSTILTDLHADLGISSIYETGLSLQADISRHGLPIKKIGLGAMVLWGEDAIGWALRTSYRF
;
A
#
# COMPACT_ATOMS: atom_id res chain seq x y z
N MET A 1 18.67 -9.89 -18.12
CA MET A 1 18.92 -11.05 -17.24
C MET A 1 18.74 -10.49 -15.85
N ASN A 2 17.49 -10.44 -15.41
CA ASN A 2 17.05 -9.58 -14.30
C ASN A 2 17.21 -10.35 -12.99
N GLN A 3 18.03 -9.82 -12.08
CA GLN A 3 18.12 -10.30 -10.72
C GLN A 3 17.00 -9.65 -9.90
N HIS A 4 16.20 -10.50 -9.27
CA HIS A 4 14.93 -10.22 -8.60
C HIS A 4 15.10 -9.35 -7.34
N ALA A 5 14.16 -8.43 -7.11
CA ALA A 5 14.16 -7.41 -6.05
C ALA A 5 13.63 -7.83 -4.64
N PRO A 6 12.75 -8.85 -4.44
CA PRO A 6 12.48 -9.35 -3.06
C PRO A 6 13.74 -9.99 -2.46
N ARG A 7 14.71 -10.30 -3.32
CA ARG A 7 16.05 -10.69 -2.91
C ARG A 7 16.87 -9.55 -2.33
N GLN A 8 16.53 -8.27 -2.36
CA GLN A 8 17.43 -7.23 -1.81
C GLN A 8 17.25 -7.03 -0.32
N ILE A 9 16.03 -6.89 0.22
CA ILE A 9 15.82 -6.95 1.68
C ILE A 9 16.25 -8.33 2.19
N LEU A 10 15.82 -9.39 1.50
CA LEU A 10 16.18 -10.75 1.88
C LEU A 10 17.69 -10.99 1.75
N HIS A 11 18.39 -10.55 0.69
CA HIS A 11 19.85 -10.65 0.60
C HIS A 11 20.51 -9.73 1.61
N ALA A 12 20.03 -8.53 1.86
CA ALA A 12 20.70 -7.60 2.76
C ALA A 12 20.62 -8.15 4.19
N ILE A 13 19.47 -8.71 4.57
CA ILE A 13 19.29 -9.44 5.83
C ILE A 13 20.09 -10.75 5.83
N THR A 14 20.04 -11.56 4.77
CA THR A 14 20.77 -12.84 4.69
C THR A 14 22.29 -12.63 4.66
N LEU A 15 22.76 -11.61 3.95
CA LEU A 15 24.16 -11.19 3.90
C LEU A 15 24.58 -10.65 5.27
N ALA A 16 23.74 -9.83 5.91
CA ALA A 16 23.99 -9.40 7.28
C ALA A 16 24.12 -10.61 8.20
N MET A 17 23.18 -11.54 8.17
CA MET A 17 23.22 -12.80 8.96
C MET A 17 24.45 -13.65 8.65
N THR A 18 24.85 -13.75 7.38
CA THR A 18 26.04 -14.50 6.96
C THR A 18 27.32 -13.82 7.49
N LEU A 19 27.40 -12.50 7.44
CA LEU A 19 28.54 -11.73 7.93
C LEU A 19 28.60 -11.72 9.47
N LEU A 20 27.45 -11.73 10.14
CA LEU A 20 27.34 -11.76 11.59
C LEU A 20 27.81 -13.09 12.20
N SER A 21 27.75 -14.19 11.45
CA SER A 21 28.28 -15.48 11.91
C SER A 21 29.81 -15.50 12.08
N GLY A 22 30.53 -14.52 11.53
CA GLY A 22 32.00 -14.40 11.62
C GLY A 22 32.53 -13.08 12.19
N ALA A 23 31.69 -12.06 12.36
CA ALA A 23 32.09 -10.72 12.77
C ALA A 23 32.08 -10.54 14.31
N ALA A 24 32.98 -9.69 14.81
CA ALA A 24 32.94 -9.24 16.21
C ALA A 24 31.78 -8.24 16.40
N PHE A 25 31.17 -8.23 17.59
CA PHE A 25 30.03 -7.38 17.99
C PHE A 25 30.10 -5.90 17.55
N ALA A 26 31.30 -5.35 17.37
CA ALA A 26 31.51 -3.96 16.94
C ALA A 26 31.19 -3.68 15.46
N GLN A 27 31.06 -4.71 14.61
CA GLN A 27 30.85 -4.56 13.16
C GLN A 27 29.38 -4.73 12.73
N VAL A 28 28.50 -5.11 13.66
CA VAL A 28 27.08 -5.39 13.38
C VAL A 28 26.36 -4.16 12.85
N ASP A 29 26.62 -3.01 13.48
CA ASP A 29 25.95 -1.75 13.12
C ASP A 29 26.38 -1.30 11.72
N ASP A 30 27.66 -1.45 11.37
CA ASP A 30 28.18 -1.14 10.03
C ASP A 30 27.56 -2.06 8.96
N ILE A 31 27.40 -3.35 9.28
CA ILE A 31 26.74 -4.32 8.39
C ILE A 31 25.28 -3.92 8.16
N ILE A 32 24.53 -3.60 9.23
CA ILE A 32 23.13 -3.17 9.13
C ILE A 32 23.02 -1.85 8.36
N ARG A 33 23.92 -0.88 8.59
CA ARG A 33 23.94 0.37 7.80
C ARG A 33 24.18 0.12 6.32
N SER A 34 25.07 -0.82 5.99
CA SER A 34 25.35 -1.20 4.61
C SER A 34 24.19 -1.91 3.90
N ALA A 35 23.22 -2.42 4.65
CA ALA A 35 22.03 -3.07 4.12
C ALA A 35 20.99 -2.09 3.54
N HIS A 36 21.14 -0.78 3.76
CA HIS A 36 20.28 0.27 3.20
C HIS A 36 18.76 0.04 3.42
N LEU A 37 18.36 -0.38 4.63
CA LEU A 37 16.97 -0.72 4.94
C LEU A 37 16.02 0.49 5.02
N SER A 38 16.54 1.72 5.01
CA SER A 38 15.75 2.96 5.11
C SER A 38 14.68 3.07 4.02
N SER A 39 15.07 2.72 2.80
CA SER A 39 14.23 2.75 1.61
C SER A 39 13.11 1.71 1.72
N ALA A 40 13.41 0.51 2.20
CA ALA A 40 12.42 -0.52 2.47
C ALA A 40 11.36 -0.07 3.51
N TYR A 41 11.78 0.57 4.60
CA TYR A 41 10.87 1.07 5.64
C TYR A 41 9.93 2.14 5.10
N ALA A 42 10.46 3.11 4.36
CA ALA A 42 9.64 4.14 3.74
C ALA A 42 8.68 3.55 2.70
N ALA A 43 9.11 2.54 1.95
CA ALA A 43 8.26 1.86 0.98
C ALA A 43 7.08 1.12 1.66
N ILE A 44 7.33 0.42 2.78
CA ILE A 44 6.27 -0.20 3.61
C ILE A 44 5.25 0.85 4.07
N ILE A 45 5.73 1.99 4.58
CA ILE A 45 4.86 3.08 5.02
C ILE A 45 4.04 3.63 3.84
N ASN A 46 4.65 3.87 2.68
CA ASN A 46 3.95 4.35 1.49
C ASN A 46 2.88 3.38 0.99
N PHE A 47 3.17 2.07 0.98
CA PHE A 47 2.17 1.04 0.64
C PHE A 47 0.95 1.10 1.56
N SER A 48 1.12 1.45 2.83
CA SER A 48 0.02 1.65 3.77
C SER A 48 -0.70 3.00 3.54
N ALA A 49 0.03 4.10 3.36
CA ALA A 49 -0.50 5.46 3.38
C ALA A 49 -1.16 5.89 2.06
N GLU A 50 -0.69 5.39 0.92
CA GLU A 50 -1.18 5.81 -0.41
C GLU A 50 -2.61 5.32 -0.67
N PRO A 51 -3.61 6.21 -0.81
CA PRO A 51 -5.01 5.82 -0.99
C PRO A 51 -5.29 5.02 -2.27
N ASP A 52 -4.48 5.19 -3.32
CA ASP A 52 -4.69 4.48 -4.59
C ASP A 52 -4.19 3.03 -4.58
N ILE A 53 -3.42 2.62 -3.59
CA ILE A 53 -3.03 1.21 -3.44
C ILE A 53 -4.17 0.47 -2.72
N SER A 54 -4.75 -0.53 -3.38
CA SER A 54 -5.91 -1.29 -2.90
C SER A 54 -5.62 -2.09 -1.62
N SER A 55 -6.65 -2.30 -0.78
CA SER A 55 -6.58 -3.28 0.33
C SER A 55 -6.49 -4.68 -0.25
N SER A 56 -5.46 -5.43 0.12
CA SER A 56 -5.10 -6.67 -0.56
C SER A 56 -4.45 -7.68 0.39
N HIS A 57 -4.49 -8.94 -0.01
CA HIS A 57 -3.66 -10.00 0.51
C HIS A 57 -2.80 -10.52 -0.64
N LEU A 58 -1.49 -10.36 -0.53
CA LEU A 58 -0.49 -10.67 -1.55
C LEU A 58 0.46 -11.73 -1.02
N TRP A 59 0.81 -12.67 -1.89
CA TRP A 59 1.90 -13.62 -1.71
C TRP A 59 2.96 -13.30 -2.74
N ILE A 60 4.17 -13.05 -2.26
CA ILE A 60 5.37 -12.83 -3.06
C ILE A 60 6.15 -14.14 -3.04
N ASP A 61 6.64 -14.57 -4.20
CA ASP A 61 7.40 -15.83 -4.35
C ASP A 61 6.63 -17.07 -3.85
N LYS A 62 5.32 -17.10 -4.11
CA LYS A 62 4.42 -18.17 -3.65
C LYS A 62 4.95 -19.56 -3.99
N GLY A 63 5.10 -20.41 -2.97
CA GLY A 63 5.64 -21.77 -3.11
C GLY A 63 7.17 -21.89 -3.08
N SER A 64 7.89 -20.79 -2.83
CA SER A 64 9.30 -20.74 -2.46
C SER A 64 9.48 -20.94 -0.95
N PRO A 65 10.65 -21.43 -0.46
CA PRO A 65 11.03 -21.30 0.95
C PRO A 65 10.98 -19.84 1.45
N ASP A 66 11.20 -18.88 0.55
CA ASP A 66 11.24 -17.44 0.82
C ASP A 66 9.86 -16.76 0.68
N GLU A 67 8.75 -17.52 0.73
CA GLU A 67 7.40 -16.97 0.56
C GLU A 67 7.15 -15.83 1.54
N THR A 68 6.86 -14.65 1.01
CA THR A 68 6.57 -13.46 1.79
C THR A 68 5.10 -13.10 1.69
N GLN A 69 4.45 -12.88 2.82
CA GLN A 69 3.02 -12.54 2.85
C GLN A 69 2.85 -11.07 3.21
N MET A 70 2.15 -10.33 2.36
CA MET A 70 1.83 -8.92 2.59
C MET A 70 0.32 -8.73 2.64
N ARG A 71 -0.16 -8.14 3.74
CA ARG A 71 -1.59 -7.89 3.97
C ARG A 71 -1.82 -6.42 4.23
N ILE A 72 -2.65 -5.79 3.41
CA ILE A 72 -2.94 -4.36 3.43
C ILE A 72 -4.43 -4.17 3.67
N THR A 73 -4.78 -3.47 4.75
CA THR A 73 -6.16 -3.09 5.07
C THR A 73 -6.26 -1.59 5.10
N LYS A 74 -7.20 -1.00 4.34
CA LYS A 74 -7.39 0.44 4.27
C LYS A 74 -8.85 0.83 4.41
N PHE A 75 -9.04 2.00 5.00
CA PHE A 75 -10.32 2.66 5.10
C PHE A 75 -10.18 4.10 4.62
N PRO A 76 -10.20 4.33 3.30
CA PRO A 76 -10.23 5.68 2.75
C PRO A 76 -11.62 6.26 2.95
N LEU A 77 -11.69 7.52 3.38
CA LEU A 77 -12.87 8.36 3.53
C LEU A 77 -12.71 9.60 2.66
N ARG A 78 -13.56 9.76 1.64
CA ARG A 78 -13.53 10.93 0.75
C ARG A 78 -14.87 11.63 0.67
N HIS A 79 -14.85 12.96 0.78
CA HIS A 79 -16.04 13.79 0.56
C HIS A 79 -15.75 14.93 -0.41
N GLU A 80 -16.62 15.10 -1.41
CA GLU A 80 -16.57 16.22 -2.37
C GLU A 80 -17.72 17.19 -2.11
N PHE A 81 -17.39 18.45 -1.83
CA PHE A 81 -18.34 19.51 -1.60
C PHE A 81 -18.84 20.10 -2.92
N LYS A 82 -20.15 20.27 -3.03
CA LYS A 82 -20.78 20.99 -4.15
C LYS A 82 -21.02 22.43 -3.74
N LEU A 83 -20.25 23.34 -4.32
CA LEU A 83 -20.45 24.77 -4.12
C LEU A 83 -21.51 25.31 -5.10
N LYS A 84 -22.41 26.15 -4.59
CA LYS A 84 -23.35 26.88 -5.45
C LYS A 84 -22.55 27.84 -6.34
N ASN A 85 -22.90 27.91 -7.63
CA ASN A 85 -22.31 28.80 -8.63
C ASN A 85 -20.85 28.53 -9.04
N HIS A 86 -20.23 27.45 -8.57
CA HIS A 86 -18.88 27.06 -8.98
C HIS A 86 -18.85 25.65 -9.59
N LYS A 87 -18.03 25.48 -10.63
CA LYS A 87 -17.86 24.18 -11.29
C LYS A 87 -16.81 23.31 -10.60
N TRP A 88 -15.87 23.91 -9.88
CA TRP A 88 -14.90 23.20 -9.06
C TRP A 88 -15.54 22.67 -7.78
N LYS A 89 -15.05 21.54 -7.29
CA LYS A 89 -15.56 20.86 -6.10
C LYS A 89 -14.41 20.65 -5.12
N PRO A 90 -14.36 21.40 -4.01
CA PRO A 90 -13.45 21.11 -2.92
C PRO A 90 -13.67 19.69 -2.43
N MET A 91 -12.62 19.09 -1.92
CA MET A 91 -12.71 17.78 -1.33
C MET A 91 -11.82 17.66 -0.11
N VAL A 92 -12.22 16.78 0.79
CA VAL A 92 -11.42 16.32 1.92
C VAL A 92 -11.30 14.81 1.84
N GLN A 93 -10.13 14.31 2.24
CA GLN A 93 -9.88 12.88 2.38
C GLN A 93 -9.18 12.58 3.70
N ALA A 94 -9.50 11.42 4.23
CA ALA A 94 -8.77 10.80 5.32
C ALA A 94 -8.57 9.32 4.98
N THR A 95 -7.41 8.75 5.29
CA THR A 95 -7.17 7.32 5.11
C THR A 95 -6.59 6.75 6.39
N LEU A 96 -7.19 5.66 6.88
CA LEU A 96 -6.59 4.82 7.91
C LEU A 96 -6.12 3.52 7.26
N ALA A 97 -4.92 3.08 7.59
CA ALA A 97 -4.37 1.86 7.03
C ALA A 97 -3.57 1.04 8.04
N ARG A 98 -3.55 -0.27 7.79
CA ARG A 98 -2.70 -1.24 8.45
C ARG A 98 -2.05 -2.10 7.37
N LEU A 99 -0.74 -2.27 7.43
CA LEU A 99 0.03 -3.19 6.62
C LEU A 99 0.76 -4.17 7.52
N ARG A 100 0.73 -5.45 7.17
CA ARG A 100 1.53 -6.50 7.80
C ARG A 100 2.33 -7.23 6.74
N LEU A 101 3.61 -7.44 7.00
CA LEU A 101 4.56 -8.14 6.15
C LEU A 101 5.22 -9.24 6.99
N ASP A 102 4.93 -10.48 6.64
CA ASP A 102 5.49 -11.66 7.30
C ASP A 102 6.60 -12.26 6.41
N LEU A 103 7.77 -12.51 6.99
CA LEU A 103 8.92 -13.13 6.31
C LEU A 103 9.44 -14.32 7.12
N THR A 104 10.03 -15.29 6.45
CA THR A 104 10.77 -16.40 7.08
C THR A 104 12.21 -16.39 6.61
N LEU A 105 13.16 -16.44 7.55
CA LEU A 105 14.60 -16.49 7.30
C LEU A 105 15.13 -17.82 7.82
N ASP A 106 15.30 -18.78 6.91
CA ASP A 106 15.90 -20.07 7.24
C ASP A 106 17.43 -19.94 7.30
N MET A 107 18.03 -20.21 8.46
CA MET A 107 19.49 -20.27 8.61
C MET A 107 20.00 -21.67 8.26
N ASP A 108 19.33 -22.68 8.80
CA ASP A 108 19.54 -24.10 8.52
C ASP A 108 18.24 -24.89 8.86
N PRO A 109 18.16 -26.20 8.62
CA PRO A 109 16.93 -26.96 8.86
C PRO A 109 16.40 -26.96 10.32
N ALA A 110 17.21 -26.58 11.30
CA ALA A 110 16.87 -26.53 12.72
C ALA A 110 16.75 -25.09 13.27
N ASN A 111 17.28 -24.10 12.55
CA ASN A 111 17.35 -22.71 12.99
C ASN A 111 16.68 -21.76 11.98
N ARG A 112 15.72 -20.95 12.44
CA ARG A 112 15.07 -19.93 11.62
C ARG A 112 14.65 -18.70 12.43
N ILE A 113 14.51 -17.57 11.74
CA ILE A 113 14.01 -16.31 12.28
C ILE A 113 12.79 -15.89 11.47
N GLU A 114 11.69 -15.57 12.14
CA GLU A 114 10.44 -15.13 11.52
C GLU A 114 10.17 -13.67 11.88
N PRO A 115 10.71 -12.69 11.11
CA PRO A 115 10.40 -11.29 11.33
C PRO A 115 9.04 -10.90 10.74
N GLU A 116 8.33 -10.08 11.50
CA GLU A 116 7.06 -9.46 11.15
C GLU A 116 7.23 -7.94 11.17
N TRP A 117 6.97 -7.28 10.04
CA TRP A 117 6.81 -5.83 10.00
C TRP A 117 5.34 -5.46 9.99
N GLU A 118 4.98 -4.48 10.80
CA GLU A 118 3.64 -3.96 10.87
C GLU A 118 3.66 -2.44 10.84
N SER A 119 2.85 -1.85 9.95
CA SER A 119 2.70 -0.42 9.78
C SER A 119 1.26 0.00 10.00
N TYR A 120 1.05 1.02 10.81
CA TYR A 120 -0.22 1.71 10.99
C TYR A 120 -0.06 3.13 10.48
N SER A 121 -0.98 3.60 9.64
CA SER A 121 -0.93 4.98 9.16
C SER A 121 -2.28 5.66 9.14
N ALA A 122 -2.22 6.97 9.34
CA ALA A 122 -3.36 7.87 9.28
C ALA A 122 -2.97 9.09 8.47
N THR A 123 -3.68 9.35 7.36
CA THR A 123 -3.47 10.52 6.52
C THR A 123 -4.73 11.36 6.47
N PHE A 124 -4.54 12.68 6.33
CA PHE A 124 -5.62 13.63 6.15
C PHE A 124 -5.19 14.73 5.18
N GLY A 125 -6.10 15.12 4.30
CA GLY A 125 -5.85 16.23 3.41
C GLY A 125 -7.05 16.59 2.56
N GLY A 126 -6.75 17.28 1.47
CA GLY A 126 -7.79 17.83 0.62
C GLY A 126 -7.25 18.32 -0.71
N GLY A 127 -8.20 18.65 -1.57
CA GLY A 127 -7.91 19.05 -2.93
C GLY A 127 -9.11 19.70 -3.57
N VAL A 128 -8.99 19.98 -4.86
CA VAL A 128 -10.05 20.62 -5.62
C VAL A 128 -10.23 19.90 -6.95
N ARG A 129 -11.39 19.28 -7.17
CA ARG A 129 -11.74 18.71 -8.47
C ARG A 129 -12.14 19.84 -9.42
N ILE A 130 -11.36 20.06 -10.47
CA ILE A 130 -11.56 21.11 -11.47
C ILE A 130 -11.99 20.46 -12.79
N PRO A 131 -13.21 20.74 -13.30
CA PRO A 131 -13.63 20.22 -14.61
C PRO A 131 -12.88 20.94 -15.73
N LEU A 132 -12.23 20.16 -16.61
CA LEU A 132 -11.57 20.65 -17.81
C LEU A 132 -12.53 20.64 -19.01
N SER A 133 -13.42 19.65 -19.07
CA SER A 133 -14.44 19.52 -20.11
C SER A 133 -15.69 18.81 -19.57
N LYS A 134 -16.60 18.39 -20.47
CA LYS A 134 -17.80 17.62 -20.10
C LYS A 134 -17.46 16.27 -19.45
N HIS A 135 -16.36 15.65 -19.86
CA HIS A 135 -15.98 14.29 -19.43
C HIS A 135 -14.68 14.27 -18.62
N TRP A 136 -13.84 15.30 -18.73
CA TRP A 136 -12.54 15.35 -18.09
C TRP A 136 -12.51 16.29 -16.88
N SER A 137 -11.87 15.87 -15.80
CA SER A 137 -11.55 16.73 -14.66
C SER A 137 -10.18 16.40 -14.09
N ILE A 138 -9.50 17.40 -13.52
CA ILE A 138 -8.28 17.20 -12.76
C ILE A 138 -8.53 17.38 -11.27
N LEU A 139 -7.67 16.81 -10.44
CA LEU A 139 -7.68 16.93 -8.99
C LEU A 139 -6.23 17.10 -8.51
N PRO A 140 -5.74 18.33 -8.37
CA PRO A 140 -4.65 18.60 -7.47
C PRO A 140 -5.11 18.41 -6.02
N ALA A 141 -4.32 17.71 -5.22
CA ALA A 141 -4.55 17.52 -3.80
C ALA A 141 -3.22 17.46 -3.02
N ILE A 142 -3.30 17.70 -1.73
CA ILE A 142 -2.21 17.50 -0.78
C ILE A 142 -2.77 16.81 0.46
N ASP A 143 -2.03 15.86 1.00
CA ASP A 143 -2.28 15.33 2.33
C ASP A 143 -1.00 15.18 3.13
N GLY A 144 -1.19 15.05 4.44
CA GLY A 144 -0.12 14.72 5.36
C GLY A 144 -0.64 13.75 6.39
N GLY A 145 0.28 13.08 7.06
CA GLY A 145 -0.10 12.03 7.98
C GLY A 145 1.02 11.60 8.90
N TYR A 146 0.67 10.58 9.66
CA TYR A 146 1.53 9.91 10.61
C TYR A 146 1.53 8.42 10.28
N ALA A 147 2.68 7.79 10.49
CA ALA A 147 2.84 6.35 10.42
C ALA A 147 3.63 5.84 11.61
N HIS A 148 3.20 4.70 12.14
CA HIS A 148 3.93 3.91 13.12
C HIS A 148 4.36 2.62 12.43
N LEU A 149 5.67 2.37 12.35
CA LEU A 149 6.25 1.15 11.85
C LEU A 149 6.87 0.39 13.02
N LYS A 150 6.57 -0.89 13.13
CA LYS A 150 7.23 -1.78 14.08
C LYS A 150 7.74 -3.02 13.38
N ASN A 151 8.78 -3.59 13.95
CA ASN A 151 9.28 -4.91 13.62
C ASN A 151 9.36 -5.75 14.89
N GLU A 152 8.91 -7.00 14.80
CA GLU A 152 9.03 -8.02 15.85
C GLU A 152 9.62 -9.28 15.20
N ALA A 153 10.48 -10.02 15.88
CA ALA A 153 11.03 -11.28 15.35
C ALA A 153 10.86 -12.45 16.31
N SER A 154 10.46 -13.60 15.77
CA SER A 154 10.44 -14.87 16.49
C SER A 154 11.67 -15.71 16.12
N TYR A 155 12.41 -16.16 17.14
CA TYR A 155 13.64 -16.95 16.97
C TYR A 155 13.39 -18.41 17.31
N HIS A 156 13.76 -19.31 16.40
CA HIS A 156 13.57 -20.75 16.55
C HIS A 156 14.90 -21.49 16.37
N GLY A 157 15.27 -22.32 17.34
CA GLY A 157 16.52 -23.08 17.34
C GLY A 157 17.63 -22.41 18.17
N PRO A 158 18.64 -23.18 18.62
CA PRO A 158 19.67 -22.68 19.54
C PRO A 158 20.53 -21.55 18.95
N ASP A 159 20.83 -21.59 17.66
CA ASP A 159 21.71 -20.60 17.03
C ASP A 159 20.95 -19.31 16.75
N ALA A 160 19.68 -19.40 16.33
CA ALA A 160 18.81 -18.24 16.19
C ALA A 160 18.62 -17.51 17.53
N ILE A 161 18.34 -18.25 18.61
CA ILE A 161 18.20 -17.69 19.97
C ILE A 161 19.51 -17.04 20.44
N ALA A 162 20.67 -17.63 20.11
CA ALA A 162 21.96 -17.05 20.46
C ALA A 162 22.23 -15.69 19.78
N LEU A 163 21.62 -15.45 18.59
CA LEU A 163 21.73 -14.19 17.86
C LEU A 163 20.77 -13.10 18.36
N GLN A 164 19.71 -13.45 19.09
CA GLN A 164 18.70 -12.49 19.53
C GLN A 164 19.31 -11.24 20.21
N PRO A 165 20.22 -11.34 21.22
CA PRO A 165 20.76 -10.16 21.88
C PRO A 165 21.60 -9.25 20.98
N LEU A 166 22.00 -9.73 19.80
CA LEU A 166 22.78 -8.98 18.82
C LEU A 166 21.88 -8.20 17.85
N LEU A 167 20.68 -8.71 17.60
CA LEU A 167 19.77 -8.21 16.58
C LEU A 167 18.63 -7.37 17.17
N GLU A 168 18.24 -7.65 18.41
CA GLU A 168 17.16 -6.98 19.14
C GLU A 168 17.45 -5.48 19.31
N GLY A 169 16.46 -4.64 18.99
CA GLY A 169 16.55 -3.18 18.95
C GLY A 169 17.33 -2.60 17.75
N LYS A 170 17.96 -3.44 16.93
CA LYS A 170 18.83 -3.03 15.82
C LYS A 170 18.31 -3.47 14.47
N LEU A 171 18.31 -4.77 14.21
CA LEU A 171 17.74 -5.33 12.98
C LEU A 171 16.29 -5.73 13.20
N PHE A 172 16.01 -6.28 14.38
CA PHE A 172 14.69 -6.76 14.77
C PHE A 172 14.23 -6.15 16.09
N ASP A 173 12.93 -6.29 16.40
CA ASP A 173 12.36 -5.89 17.69
C ASP A 173 12.54 -4.39 17.98
N TRP A 174 12.07 -3.56 17.03
CA TRP A 174 12.19 -2.11 17.08
C TRP A 174 10.91 -1.43 16.58
N ASN A 175 10.78 -0.14 16.85
CA ASN A 175 9.74 0.72 16.31
C ASN A 175 10.31 2.04 15.78
N ALA A 176 9.55 2.64 14.87
CA ALA A 176 9.82 3.93 14.26
C ALA A 176 8.50 4.67 14.01
N ASP A 177 8.43 5.91 14.44
CA ASP A 177 7.38 6.85 14.12
C ASP A 177 7.84 7.79 13.01
N ALA A 178 6.98 8.00 12.03
CA ALA A 178 7.26 8.83 10.88
C ALA A 178 6.11 9.79 10.58
N TRP A 179 6.45 10.94 10.02
CA TRP A 179 5.49 11.82 9.38
C TRP A 179 5.64 11.71 7.86
N LEU A 180 4.56 12.02 7.15
CA LEU A 180 4.57 12.01 5.70
C LEU A 180 3.75 13.17 5.12
N VAL A 181 4.16 13.66 3.96
CA VAL A 181 3.43 14.67 3.18
C VAL A 181 3.44 14.26 1.72
N ASN A 182 2.26 14.26 1.10
CA ASN A 182 2.04 13.82 -0.26
C ASN A 182 1.40 14.92 -1.11
N GLY A 183 1.97 15.15 -2.28
CA GLY A 183 1.34 15.91 -3.36
C GLY A 183 0.74 14.97 -4.39
N HIS A 184 -0.53 15.18 -4.73
CA HIS A 184 -1.26 14.35 -5.69
C HIS A 184 -1.73 15.16 -6.88
N LEU A 185 -1.68 14.54 -8.06
CA LEU A 185 -2.34 15.03 -9.25
C LEU A 185 -3.06 13.88 -9.95
N ALA A 186 -4.38 14.00 -10.03
CA ALA A 186 -5.22 13.02 -10.71
C ALA A 186 -5.97 13.62 -11.90
N LEU A 187 -6.11 12.84 -12.96
CA LEU A 187 -6.93 13.10 -14.13
C LEU A 187 -8.05 12.06 -14.18
N PHE A 188 -9.28 12.53 -14.29
CA PHE A 188 -10.47 11.69 -14.37
C PHE A 188 -11.14 11.85 -15.73
N TYR A 189 -11.64 10.74 -16.25
CA TYR A 189 -12.49 10.67 -17.43
C TYR A 189 -13.78 9.91 -17.10
N ASN A 190 -14.93 10.57 -17.24
CA ASN A 190 -16.23 9.97 -16.97
C ASN A 190 -17.13 10.11 -18.20
N HIS A 191 -17.62 8.99 -18.73
CA HIS A 191 -18.49 8.98 -19.91
C HIS A 191 -19.56 7.89 -19.84
N GLN A 192 -20.77 8.21 -20.31
CA GLN A 192 -21.89 7.27 -20.36
C GLN A 192 -22.12 6.82 -21.81
N PHE A 193 -21.82 5.55 -22.11
CA PHE A 193 -22.09 4.89 -23.38
C PHE A 193 -23.40 4.11 -23.29
N GLY A 194 -24.53 4.78 -23.55
CA GLY A 194 -25.86 4.16 -23.42
C GLY A 194 -26.12 3.75 -21.97
N LYS A 195 -26.16 2.44 -21.69
CA LYS A 195 -26.32 1.91 -20.32
C LYS A 195 -24.99 1.73 -19.57
N LEU A 196 -23.86 1.72 -20.27
CA LEU A 196 -22.53 1.52 -19.67
C LEU A 196 -21.96 2.87 -19.23
N ALA A 197 -21.64 3.01 -17.94
CA ALA A 197 -20.84 4.13 -17.44
C ALA A 197 -19.37 3.70 -17.39
N VAL A 198 -18.47 4.54 -17.89
CA VAL A 198 -17.02 4.34 -17.80
C VAL A 198 -16.44 5.50 -16.99
N ASP A 199 -15.78 5.16 -15.90
CA ASP A 199 -15.03 6.09 -15.05
C ASP A 199 -13.56 5.62 -15.07
N ALA A 200 -12.68 6.45 -15.62
CA ALA A 200 -11.24 6.20 -15.62
C ALA A 200 -10.51 7.27 -14.79
N HIS A 201 -9.44 6.86 -14.14
CA HIS A 201 -8.65 7.62 -13.19
C HIS A 201 -7.17 7.36 -13.48
N LEU A 202 -6.40 8.40 -13.72
CA LEU A 202 -4.94 8.36 -13.80
C LEU A 202 -4.40 9.29 -12.71
N ALA A 203 -3.58 8.80 -11.80
CA ALA A 203 -3.01 9.58 -10.71
C ALA A 203 -1.50 9.44 -10.66
N GLY A 204 -0.85 10.51 -10.19
CA GLY A 204 0.53 10.49 -9.73
C GLY A 204 0.62 11.12 -8.36
N THR A 205 1.41 10.51 -7.48
CA THR A 205 1.74 11.03 -6.15
C THR A 205 3.24 11.19 -6.03
N VAL A 206 3.67 12.27 -5.40
CA VAL A 206 5.03 12.44 -4.89
C VAL A 206 4.93 12.72 -3.39
N GLY A 207 5.52 11.84 -2.58
CA GLY A 207 5.50 11.89 -1.13
C GLY A 207 6.89 12.00 -0.54
N HIS A 208 6.98 12.66 0.60
CA HIS A 208 8.15 12.66 1.47
C HIS A 208 7.79 12.02 2.80
N ILE A 209 8.65 11.14 3.30
CA ILE A 209 8.44 10.38 4.54
C ILE A 209 9.73 10.47 5.37
N GLU A 210 9.60 10.87 6.62
CA GLU A 210 10.75 11.04 7.53
C GLU A 210 10.40 10.50 8.92
N SER A 211 11.29 9.67 9.46
CA SER A 211 11.22 9.19 10.85
C SER A 211 11.60 10.31 11.83
N TYR A 212 10.93 10.38 12.97
CA TYR A 212 11.24 11.38 14.00
C TYR A 212 11.39 10.80 15.41
N ASP A 213 10.97 9.56 15.63
CA ASP A 213 11.22 8.81 16.88
C ASP A 213 11.51 7.37 16.50
N THR A 214 12.65 6.84 16.92
CA THR A 214 13.10 5.49 16.57
C THR A 214 13.74 4.82 17.77
N THR A 215 13.64 3.49 17.84
CA THR A 215 14.34 2.71 18.88
C THR A 215 15.87 2.91 18.80
N HIS A 216 16.41 3.03 17.59
CA HIS A 216 17.83 3.22 17.30
C HIS A 216 18.05 4.08 16.05
N GLU A 217 19.21 4.73 15.97
CA GLU A 217 19.65 5.49 14.78
C GLU A 217 19.79 4.64 13.49
N LEU A 218 19.73 3.31 13.60
CA LEU A 218 19.79 2.40 12.46
C LEU A 218 18.46 2.35 11.70
N GLN A 219 17.36 2.79 12.33
CA GLN A 219 16.05 2.85 11.72
C GLN A 219 15.61 4.27 11.36
N GLU A 220 16.52 5.25 11.45
CA GLU A 220 16.25 6.58 10.91
C GLU A 220 16.21 6.54 9.37
N PHE A 221 15.17 7.13 8.79
CA PHE A 221 15.00 7.23 7.35
C PHE A 221 14.35 8.56 6.94
N SER A 222 14.74 9.04 5.76
CA SER A 222 14.17 10.23 5.12
C SER A 222 14.18 9.98 3.62
N GLU A 223 13.01 9.67 3.07
CA GLU A 223 12.87 9.16 1.70
C GLU A 223 11.82 9.94 0.91
N THR A 224 12.01 10.00 -0.41
CA THR A 224 11.02 10.57 -1.34
C THR A 224 10.49 9.46 -2.26
N ILE A 225 9.18 9.26 -2.24
CA ILE A 225 8.52 8.17 -2.95
C ILE A 225 7.57 8.74 -3.99
N SER A 226 7.68 8.24 -5.21
CA SER A 226 6.75 8.58 -6.29
C SER A 226 5.96 7.37 -6.73
N THR A 227 4.65 7.52 -6.88
CA THR A 227 3.75 6.47 -7.36
C THR A 227 2.94 6.99 -8.54
N ALA A 228 2.54 6.07 -9.42
CA ALA A 228 1.56 6.32 -10.47
C ALA A 228 0.51 5.22 -10.46
N SER A 229 -0.74 5.58 -10.71
CA SER A 229 -1.82 4.61 -10.79
C SER A 229 -2.75 4.92 -11.96
N ILE A 230 -3.31 3.87 -12.55
CA ILE A 230 -4.42 3.95 -13.49
C ILE A 230 -5.53 3.00 -13.02
N LYS A 231 -6.76 3.47 -12.97
CA LYS A 231 -7.95 2.67 -12.63
C LYS A 231 -9.06 2.94 -13.62
N ILE A 232 -9.78 1.91 -14.01
CA ILE A 232 -10.91 1.96 -14.93
C ILE A 232 -12.04 1.14 -14.32
N ASP A 233 -13.17 1.80 -14.08
CA ASP A 233 -14.41 1.19 -13.60
C ASP A 233 -15.47 1.27 -14.70
N CYS A 234 -16.05 0.12 -15.04
CA CYS A 234 -17.10 -0.05 -16.04
C CYS A 234 -18.38 -0.48 -15.36
N THR A 235 -19.33 0.43 -15.16
CA THR A 235 -20.60 0.16 -14.44
C THR A 235 -21.74 -0.11 -15.42
N TYR A 236 -22.43 -1.25 -15.24
CA TYR A 236 -23.58 -1.63 -16.06
C TYR A 236 -24.80 -1.97 -15.17
N PRO A 237 -26.01 -1.42 -15.46
CA PRO A 237 -27.22 -1.73 -14.72
C PRO A 237 -27.72 -3.13 -15.06
N LEU A 238 -27.93 -3.98 -14.05
CA LEU A 238 -28.40 -5.36 -14.26
C LEU A 238 -29.89 -5.45 -14.60
N GLY A 239 -30.66 -4.38 -14.34
CA GLY A 239 -32.12 -4.42 -14.42
C GLY A 239 -32.78 -5.24 -13.29
N LEU A 240 -31.99 -5.66 -12.30
CA LEU A 240 -32.43 -6.33 -11.09
C LEU A 240 -32.50 -5.34 -9.93
N SER A 241 -33.25 -5.68 -8.89
CA SER A 241 -33.27 -4.91 -7.65
C SER A 241 -33.29 -5.84 -6.44
N ILE A 242 -32.62 -5.46 -5.36
CA ILE A 242 -32.69 -6.13 -4.06
C ILE A 242 -33.39 -5.18 -3.10
N ALA A 243 -34.41 -5.67 -2.42
CA ALA A 243 -35.30 -4.85 -1.60
C ALA A 243 -35.97 -3.68 -2.36
N ALA A 244 -35.92 -3.63 -3.70
CA ALA A 244 -36.23 -2.49 -4.58
C ALA A 244 -35.15 -1.37 -4.69
N ASP A 245 -33.91 -1.65 -4.27
CA ASP A 245 -32.72 -0.88 -4.63
C ASP A 245 -32.14 -1.42 -5.97
N PRO A 246 -31.98 -0.59 -7.00
CA PRO A 246 -31.41 -1.02 -8.28
C PRO A 246 -29.99 -1.57 -8.13
N LEU A 247 -29.71 -2.68 -8.82
CA LEU A 247 -28.41 -3.31 -8.85
C LEU A 247 -27.60 -2.99 -10.11
N PHE A 248 -26.31 -2.84 -9.90
CA PHE A 248 -25.30 -2.62 -10.91
C PHE A 248 -24.18 -3.64 -10.74
N VAL A 249 -23.62 -4.08 -11.86
CA VAL A 249 -22.32 -4.77 -11.88
C VAL A 249 -21.25 -3.75 -12.28
N VAL A 250 -20.10 -3.80 -11.62
CA VAL A 250 -18.95 -2.96 -11.97
C VAL A 250 -17.77 -3.84 -12.29
N GLY A 251 -17.21 -3.69 -13.49
CA GLY A 251 -15.93 -4.26 -13.86
C GLY A 251 -14.79 -3.32 -13.48
N HIS A 252 -13.73 -3.88 -12.90
CA HIS A 252 -12.59 -3.15 -12.39
C HIS A 252 -11.33 -3.57 -13.12
N LEU A 253 -10.55 -2.61 -13.57
CA LEU A 253 -9.20 -2.80 -14.07
C LEU A 253 -8.31 -1.72 -13.47
N GLY A 254 -7.10 -2.09 -13.05
CA GLY A 254 -6.17 -1.11 -12.51
C GLY A 254 -4.74 -1.57 -12.56
N ASN A 255 -3.86 -0.59 -12.40
CA ASN A 255 -2.44 -0.77 -12.19
C ASN A 255 -1.92 0.33 -11.26
N SER A 256 -1.04 -0.03 -10.34
CA SER A 256 -0.31 0.89 -9.47
C SER A 256 1.17 0.55 -9.55
N THR A 257 2.01 1.55 -9.75
CA THR A 257 3.45 1.41 -9.97
C THR A 257 4.22 2.39 -9.08
N ILE A 258 5.30 1.92 -8.47
CA ILE A 258 6.29 2.74 -7.78
C ILE A 258 7.31 3.21 -8.81
N LEU A 259 7.51 4.53 -8.89
CA LEU A 259 8.38 5.16 -9.90
C LEU A 259 9.80 5.43 -9.39
N THR A 260 10.01 5.46 -8.07
CA THR A 260 11.33 5.62 -7.48
C THR A 260 12.10 4.29 -7.48
N ASP A 261 13.43 4.34 -7.39
CA ASP A 261 14.33 3.18 -7.31
C ASP A 261 14.07 2.24 -6.10
N LEU A 262 13.20 2.65 -5.18
CA LEU A 262 12.61 1.87 -4.07
C LEU A 262 11.95 0.55 -4.48
N HIS A 263 11.60 0.39 -5.76
CA HIS A 263 11.10 -0.90 -6.28
C HIS A 263 12.14 -2.03 -6.15
N ALA A 264 13.43 -1.70 -6.02
CA ALA A 264 14.50 -2.66 -5.83
C ALA A 264 14.44 -3.40 -4.47
N ASP A 265 13.80 -2.81 -3.46
CA ASP A 265 13.86 -3.33 -2.09
C ASP A 265 12.69 -4.27 -1.76
N LEU A 266 11.47 -3.92 -2.15
CA LEU A 266 10.28 -4.72 -1.84
C LEU A 266 9.93 -5.79 -2.89
N GLY A 267 10.63 -5.83 -4.02
CA GLY A 267 10.34 -6.81 -5.07
C GLY A 267 9.08 -6.54 -5.89
N ILE A 268 8.32 -5.50 -5.55
CA ILE A 268 7.08 -5.14 -6.22
C ILE A 268 7.24 -3.73 -6.81
N SER A 269 7.48 -3.67 -8.12
CA SER A 269 7.48 -2.41 -8.87
C SER A 269 6.06 -2.00 -9.25
N SER A 270 5.23 -2.98 -9.63
CA SER A 270 3.90 -2.77 -10.19
C SER A 270 2.94 -3.86 -9.76
N ILE A 271 1.72 -3.45 -9.41
CA ILE A 271 0.60 -4.34 -9.11
C ILE A 271 -0.50 -4.05 -10.13
N TYR A 272 -0.95 -5.08 -10.84
CA TYR A 272 -2.11 -5.07 -11.70
C TYR A 272 -3.30 -5.65 -10.94
N GLU A 273 -4.49 -5.11 -11.16
CA GLU A 273 -5.72 -5.57 -10.53
C GLU A 273 -6.84 -5.71 -11.56
N THR A 274 -7.63 -6.78 -11.43
CA THR A 274 -8.87 -6.99 -12.21
C THR A 274 -9.93 -7.62 -11.33
N GLY A 275 -11.18 -7.23 -11.50
CA GLY A 275 -12.24 -7.80 -10.69
C GLY A 275 -13.64 -7.33 -11.03
N LEU A 276 -14.58 -7.77 -10.20
CA LEU A 276 -16.00 -7.46 -10.33
C LEU A 276 -16.55 -7.06 -8.96
N SER A 277 -17.48 -6.10 -8.95
CA SER A 277 -18.32 -5.81 -7.79
C SER A 277 -19.78 -5.72 -8.15
N LEU A 278 -20.61 -5.93 -7.13
CA LEU A 278 -22.04 -5.62 -7.16
C LEU A 278 -22.27 -4.35 -6.36
N GLN A 279 -23.01 -3.41 -6.93
CA GLN A 279 -23.36 -2.14 -6.31
C GLN A 279 -24.88 -2.00 -6.25
N ALA A 280 -25.38 -1.57 -5.09
CA ALA A 280 -26.79 -1.23 -4.86
C ALA A 280 -26.94 0.29 -4.68
N ASP A 281 -27.97 0.86 -5.30
CA ASP A 281 -28.37 2.25 -5.07
C ASP A 281 -29.41 2.32 -3.95
N ILE A 282 -28.95 2.73 -2.77
CA ILE A 282 -29.71 2.80 -1.52
C ILE A 282 -30.24 4.21 -1.23
N SER A 283 -30.21 5.11 -2.22
CA SER A 283 -30.55 6.53 -2.06
C SER A 283 -31.96 6.79 -1.53
N ARG A 284 -32.90 5.84 -1.68
CA ARG A 284 -34.28 6.01 -1.20
C ARG A 284 -34.43 5.97 0.33
N HIS A 285 -33.45 5.43 1.06
CA HIS A 285 -33.56 5.25 2.52
C HIS A 285 -33.23 6.51 3.31
N GLY A 286 -32.99 7.64 2.63
CA GLY A 286 -32.67 8.92 3.27
C GLY A 286 -31.32 8.95 3.99
N LEU A 287 -30.50 7.92 3.78
CA LEU A 287 -29.15 7.83 4.34
C LEU A 287 -28.19 8.78 3.61
N PRO A 288 -27.16 9.30 4.30
CA PRO A 288 -26.10 10.09 3.65
C PRO A 288 -25.36 9.32 2.56
N ILE A 289 -25.32 7.99 2.67
CA ILE A 289 -24.71 7.10 1.68
C ILE A 289 -25.79 6.69 0.68
N LYS A 290 -25.56 6.98 -0.60
CA LYS A 290 -26.48 6.72 -1.71
C LYS A 290 -26.19 5.42 -2.44
N LYS A 291 -24.94 4.99 -2.47
CA LYS A 291 -24.55 3.75 -3.12
C LYS A 291 -23.61 2.98 -2.23
N ILE A 292 -23.77 1.67 -2.18
CA ILE A 292 -22.87 0.73 -1.53
C ILE A 292 -22.53 -0.38 -2.50
N GLY A 293 -21.31 -0.87 -2.47
CA GLY A 293 -20.91 -2.00 -3.29
C GLY A 293 -19.84 -2.85 -2.65
N LEU A 294 -19.86 -4.13 -3.00
CA LEU A 294 -18.93 -5.14 -2.53
C LEU A 294 -18.45 -5.95 -3.73
N GLY A 295 -17.15 -6.21 -3.80
CA GLY A 295 -16.55 -6.97 -4.87
C GLY A 295 -15.26 -7.66 -4.45
N ALA A 296 -14.74 -8.43 -5.39
CA ALA A 296 -13.47 -9.11 -5.26
C ALA A 296 -12.61 -8.81 -6.50
N MET A 297 -11.31 -8.72 -6.28
CA MET A 297 -10.32 -8.50 -7.33
C MET A 297 -9.20 -9.53 -7.18
N VAL A 298 -8.63 -9.93 -8.31
CA VAL A 298 -7.38 -10.67 -8.39
C VAL A 298 -6.27 -9.66 -8.68
N LEU A 299 -5.14 -9.81 -7.99
CA LEU A 299 -3.96 -8.99 -8.16
C LEU A 299 -2.80 -9.84 -8.68
N TRP A 300 -1.98 -9.27 -9.53
CA TRP A 300 -0.74 -9.88 -9.99
C TRP A 300 0.34 -8.82 -10.25
N GLY A 301 1.60 -9.20 -10.09
CA GLY A 301 2.79 -8.38 -10.31
C GLY A 301 3.97 -9.25 -10.75
N GLU A 302 5.17 -8.67 -10.82
CA GLU A 302 6.37 -9.37 -11.32
C GLU A 302 6.65 -10.68 -10.58
N ASP A 303 6.44 -10.73 -9.26
CA ASP A 303 6.59 -11.95 -8.44
C ASP A 303 5.49 -12.09 -7.37
N ALA A 304 4.39 -11.34 -7.54
CA ALA A 304 3.30 -11.28 -6.57
C ALA A 304 1.97 -11.76 -7.16
N ILE A 305 1.21 -12.52 -6.40
CA ILE A 305 -0.19 -12.86 -6.71
C ILE A 305 -1.04 -12.61 -5.47
N GLY A 306 -2.28 -12.17 -5.64
CA GLY A 306 -3.14 -11.89 -4.51
C GLY A 306 -4.60 -11.74 -4.84
N TRP A 307 -5.37 -11.42 -3.80
CA TRP A 307 -6.76 -11.02 -3.92
C TRP A 307 -7.05 -9.80 -3.04
N ALA A 308 -8.09 -9.07 -3.40
CA ALA A 308 -8.58 -7.90 -2.66
C ALA A 308 -10.09 -7.97 -2.52
N LEU A 309 -10.58 -7.50 -1.37
CA LEU A 309 -11.99 -7.15 -1.23
C LEU A 309 -12.15 -5.66 -1.48
N ARG A 310 -13.05 -5.32 -2.39
CA ARG A 310 -13.36 -3.95 -2.70
C ARG A 310 -14.68 -3.57 -2.08
N THR A 311 -14.66 -2.57 -1.22
CA THR A 311 -15.87 -1.87 -0.79
C THR A 311 -15.95 -0.55 -1.51
N SER A 312 -17.15 -0.16 -1.96
CA SER A 312 -17.39 1.14 -2.56
C SER A 312 -18.57 1.81 -1.89
N TYR A 313 -18.48 3.12 -1.68
CA TYR A 313 -19.58 3.91 -1.16
C TYR A 313 -19.59 5.29 -1.82
N ARG A 314 -20.77 5.93 -1.85
CA ARG A 314 -20.91 7.28 -2.41
C ARG A 314 -21.90 8.10 -1.58
N PHE A 315 -21.51 9.31 -1.18
CA PHE A 315 -22.36 10.29 -0.51
C PHE A 315 -23.30 11.05 -1.47
#